data_AF-A0A8S3TNB7-F1
#
_entry.id   AF-A0A8S3TNB7-F1
#
_cell.length_a   1.000
_cell.length_b   1.000
_cell.length_c   1.000
_cell.angle_alpha   90.00
_cell.angle_beta   90.00
_cell.angle_gamma   90.00
#
_symmetry.space_group_name_H-M   'P 1'
#
loop_
_entity.id
_entity.type
_entity.pdbx_description
1 polymer ?
#
loop_
_entity_poly.entity_id
_entity_poly.type
_entity_poly.pdbx_seq_one_letter_code
_entity_poly.pdbx_strand_id
1 'polypeptide(L)'
;MTDSGHQKEERKVKHRRDSFPVSFMKHSSQFKKLETENDPRPQVKIDKMVNNLDELDIWRIQNPTVKRYSKRGTNKPQGRLDYFCISSDLQPLVVTTHIGTSYISYHSLVRIELKFTNQIRGKGTWKFNNSLLMDIYFIKKIEHDITEVISEYECDSNEDL
;
A
#
# COMPACT_ATOMS: atom_id res chain seq x y z
N MET A 1 11.70 -22.57 -87.13
CA MET A 1 10.62 -21.57 -86.93
C MET A 1 9.93 -21.90 -85.62
N THR A 2 9.98 -20.92 -84.72
CA THR A 2 9.15 -20.71 -83.51
C THR A 2 9.18 -21.75 -82.38
N ASP A 3 10.06 -21.43 -81.43
CA ASP A 3 9.97 -21.65 -79.99
C ASP A 3 8.70 -21.01 -79.39
N SER A 4 7.99 -21.73 -78.53
CA SER A 4 7.03 -21.13 -77.58
C SER A 4 6.90 -21.99 -76.32
N GLY A 5 7.61 -21.56 -75.29
CA GLY A 5 7.47 -22.08 -73.93
C GLY A 5 6.07 -21.86 -73.36
N HIS A 6 5.62 -22.84 -72.57
CA HIS A 6 4.50 -22.71 -71.65
C HIS A 6 5.03 -22.99 -70.23
N GLN A 7 5.42 -21.93 -69.53
CA GLN A 7 5.58 -21.96 -68.09
C GLN A 7 4.21 -21.70 -67.44
N LYS A 8 3.84 -22.58 -66.50
CA LYS A 8 2.64 -22.44 -65.68
C LYS A 8 2.82 -21.26 -64.72
N GLU A 9 1.90 -20.30 -64.80
CA GLU A 9 1.84 -19.14 -63.93
C GLU A 9 1.18 -19.52 -62.58
N GLU A 10 1.93 -19.42 -61.49
CA GLU A 10 1.43 -19.65 -60.13
C GLU A 10 0.47 -18.52 -59.70
N ARG A 11 -0.78 -18.88 -59.40
CA ARG A 11 -1.77 -17.94 -58.83
C ARG A 11 -1.47 -17.67 -57.35
N LYS A 12 -0.84 -16.54 -57.04
CA LYS A 12 -0.74 -16.00 -55.68
C LYS A 12 -2.09 -15.43 -55.21
N VAL A 13 -2.68 -16.08 -54.21
CA VAL A 13 -3.86 -15.57 -53.48
C VAL A 13 -3.43 -14.39 -52.60
N LYS A 14 -3.84 -13.17 -52.95
CA LYS A 14 -3.68 -11.98 -52.09
C LYS A 14 -4.76 -12.00 -50.99
N HIS A 15 -4.37 -12.30 -49.76
CA HIS A 15 -5.18 -11.93 -48.60
C HIS A 15 -5.13 -10.40 -48.43
N ARG A 16 -6.27 -9.73 -48.63
CA ARG A 16 -6.45 -8.33 -48.25
C ARG A 16 -6.35 -8.25 -46.72
N ARG A 17 -5.31 -7.59 -46.21
CA ARG A 17 -5.36 -6.98 -44.88
C ARG A 17 -5.78 -5.54 -45.09
N ASP A 18 -6.98 -5.21 -44.64
CA ASP A 18 -7.46 -3.83 -44.65
C ASP A 18 -6.55 -3.00 -43.74
N SER A 19 -5.73 -2.17 -44.36
CA SER A 19 -4.91 -1.16 -43.70
C SER A 19 -5.78 0.06 -43.48
N PHE A 20 -6.42 0.16 -42.31
CA PHE A 20 -7.05 1.41 -41.88
C PHE A 20 -5.96 2.46 -41.59
N PRO A 21 -6.04 3.67 -42.17
CA PRO A 21 -5.08 4.72 -41.87
C PRO A 21 -5.49 5.36 -40.54
N VAL A 22 -4.73 5.11 -39.47
CA VAL A 22 -4.89 5.89 -38.23
C VAL A 22 -4.12 7.19 -38.41
N SER A 23 -4.78 8.16 -39.04
CA SER A 23 -4.39 9.55 -39.00
C SER A 23 -4.44 10.04 -37.55
N PHE A 24 -3.24 10.23 -37.01
CA PHE A 24 -2.82 11.33 -36.14
C PHE A 24 -3.93 12.34 -35.76
N MET A 25 -4.54 12.17 -34.59
CA MET A 25 -5.30 13.20 -33.89
C MET A 25 -4.67 13.39 -32.50
N LYS A 26 -3.70 14.30 -32.43
CA LYS A 26 -3.18 14.84 -31.18
C LYS A 26 -4.29 15.67 -30.52
N HIS A 27 -4.95 15.16 -29.50
CA HIS A 27 -5.69 15.99 -28.55
C HIS A 27 -5.66 15.39 -27.14
N SER A 28 -4.62 15.74 -26.39
CA SER A 28 -4.75 16.14 -24.98
C SER A 28 -3.52 16.94 -24.58
N SER A 29 -3.37 18.10 -25.21
CA SER A 29 -2.51 19.16 -24.71
C SER A 29 -3.07 19.64 -23.38
N GLN A 30 -2.62 19.07 -22.26
CA GLN A 30 -2.47 19.78 -20.97
C GLN A 30 -1.87 18.97 -19.79
N PHE A 31 -1.15 17.87 -20.02
CA PHE A 31 -0.11 17.50 -19.05
C PHE A 31 1.11 18.39 -19.31
N LYS A 32 1.04 19.63 -18.80
CA LYS A 32 2.20 20.49 -18.67
C LYS A 32 3.21 19.70 -17.85
N LYS A 33 4.25 19.21 -18.51
CA LYS A 33 5.44 18.71 -17.84
C LYS A 33 5.90 19.89 -17.00
N LEU A 34 5.62 19.85 -15.70
CA LEU A 34 6.22 20.77 -14.76
C LEU A 34 7.70 20.42 -14.78
N GLU A 35 8.44 21.07 -15.67
CA GLU A 35 9.88 21.14 -15.59
C GLU A 35 10.18 21.98 -14.36
N THR A 36 10.19 21.31 -13.21
CA THR A 36 10.81 21.85 -12.03
C THR A 36 12.32 21.77 -12.24
N GLU A 37 12.86 22.80 -12.91
CA GLU A 37 14.26 22.89 -13.33
C GLU A 37 15.27 22.79 -12.16
N ASN A 38 14.80 22.74 -10.90
CA ASN A 38 15.64 22.54 -9.73
C ASN A 38 15.00 21.69 -8.61
N ASP A 39 13.94 20.92 -8.88
CA ASP A 39 13.36 20.10 -7.80
C ASP A 39 14.18 18.80 -7.61
N PRO A 40 14.87 18.62 -6.47
CA PRO A 40 15.57 17.38 -6.21
C PRO A 40 14.60 16.21 -6.35
N ARG A 41 15.05 15.12 -6.99
CA ARG A 41 14.23 13.91 -7.20
C ARG A 41 13.51 13.56 -5.89
N PRO A 42 12.24 13.10 -5.91
CA PRO A 42 11.50 12.82 -4.68
C PRO A 42 12.27 11.97 -3.65
N GLN A 43 13.13 11.04 -4.11
CA GLN A 43 14.08 10.31 -3.27
C GLN A 43 14.96 11.22 -2.40
N VAL A 44 15.58 12.25 -2.97
CA VAL A 44 16.49 13.16 -2.25
C VAL A 44 15.75 13.93 -1.15
N LYS A 45 14.46 14.24 -1.36
CA LYS A 45 13.61 14.85 -0.32
C LYS A 45 13.34 13.87 0.82
N ILE A 46 13.00 12.62 0.49
CA ILE A 46 12.79 11.57 1.50
C ILE A 46 14.09 11.33 2.26
N ASP A 47 15.23 11.18 1.57
CA ASP A 47 16.52 10.98 2.21
C ASP A 47 16.86 12.15 3.15
N LYS A 48 16.56 13.39 2.73
CA LYS A 48 16.72 14.57 3.59
C LYS A 48 15.80 14.54 4.80
N MET A 49 14.53 14.14 4.65
CA MET A 49 13.58 14.02 5.76
C MET A 49 14.02 12.93 6.75
N VAL A 50 14.39 11.76 6.24
CA VAL A 50 14.91 10.62 7.00
C VAL A 50 16.14 11.05 7.80
N ASN A 51 17.12 11.70 7.17
CA ASN A 51 18.32 12.18 7.84
C ASN A 51 18.03 13.29 8.86
N ASN A 52 17.10 14.21 8.56
CA ASN A 52 16.78 15.32 9.45
C ASN A 52 16.01 14.88 10.70
N LEU A 53 15.23 13.80 10.60
CA LEU A 53 14.40 13.27 11.69
C LEU A 53 15.07 12.11 12.44
N ASP A 54 16.30 11.74 12.06
CA ASP A 54 17.01 10.56 12.56
C ASP A 54 16.14 9.28 12.47
N GLU A 55 15.36 9.19 11.40
CA GLU A 55 14.55 8.03 11.08
C GLU A 55 15.30 7.08 10.16
N LEU A 56 14.84 5.84 10.11
CA LEU A 56 15.44 4.76 9.37
C LEU A 56 14.43 4.18 8.39
N ASP A 57 14.81 4.07 7.12
CA ASP A 57 14.08 3.26 6.15
C ASP A 57 14.37 1.77 6.38
N ILE A 58 13.55 1.16 7.24
CA ILE A 58 13.78 -0.20 7.72
C ILE A 58 13.75 -1.25 6.62
N TRP A 59 12.94 -1.05 5.58
CA TRP A 59 12.90 -1.98 4.46
C TRP A 59 14.24 -1.96 3.70
N ARG A 60 14.83 -0.78 3.48
CA ARG A 60 16.12 -0.65 2.80
C ARG A 60 17.26 -1.23 3.64
N ILE A 61 17.23 -1.04 4.97
CA ILE A 61 18.22 -1.61 5.89
C ILE A 61 18.22 -3.14 5.81
N GLN A 62 17.05 -3.78 5.85
CA GLN A 62 16.96 -5.24 5.76
C GLN A 62 17.20 -5.78 4.34
N ASN A 63 17.05 -4.94 3.31
CA ASN A 63 17.12 -5.33 1.90
C ASN A 63 18.03 -4.37 1.08
N PRO A 64 19.33 -4.25 1.40
CA PRO A 64 20.19 -3.21 0.84
C PRO A 64 20.36 -3.32 -0.67
N THR A 65 20.51 -4.55 -1.17
CA THR A 65 20.77 -4.84 -2.58
C THR A 65 19.52 -5.18 -3.38
N VAL A 66 18.38 -5.37 -2.70
CA VAL A 66 17.16 -5.84 -3.37
C VAL A 66 16.49 -4.69 -4.10
N LYS A 67 16.18 -4.92 -5.37
CA LYS A 67 15.34 -4.04 -6.16
C LYS A 67 13.88 -4.51 -6.08
N ARG A 68 13.05 -3.76 -5.36
CA ARG A 68 11.63 -4.08 -5.19
C ARG A 68 10.78 -2.82 -5.28
N TYR A 69 9.61 -2.95 -5.88
CA TYR A 69 8.67 -1.85 -6.11
C TYR A 69 7.36 -2.12 -5.39
N SER A 70 6.87 -1.09 -4.71
CA SER A 70 5.53 -1.09 -4.14
C SER A 70 4.53 -0.69 -5.22
N LYS A 71 4.81 0.35 -6.03
CA LYS A 71 3.95 0.72 -7.15
C LYS A 71 4.37 0.04 -8.46
N ARG A 72 3.41 -0.60 -9.12
CA ARG A 72 3.60 -1.28 -10.42
C ARG A 72 2.48 -0.90 -11.37
N GLY A 73 2.81 -0.72 -12.64
CA GLY A 73 1.83 -0.54 -13.70
C GLY A 73 2.43 -0.92 -15.04
N THR A 74 1.62 -1.49 -15.93
CA THR A 74 2.06 -2.05 -17.21
C THR A 74 2.71 -0.99 -18.12
N ASN A 75 2.27 0.28 -18.02
CA ASN A 75 2.77 1.41 -18.81
C ASN A 75 3.08 2.65 -17.95
N LYS A 76 3.37 2.46 -16.66
CA LYS A 76 3.65 3.57 -15.72
C LYS A 76 5.03 3.36 -15.08
N PRO A 77 5.74 4.44 -14.72
CA PRO A 77 7.01 4.32 -14.01
C PRO A 77 6.81 3.51 -12.72
N GLN A 78 7.61 2.47 -12.57
CA GLN A 78 7.62 1.60 -11.40
C GLN A 78 8.56 2.19 -10.35
N GLY A 79 8.14 2.13 -9.09
CA GLY A 79 8.88 2.74 -8.00
C GLY A 79 8.48 2.18 -6.66
N ARG A 80 9.35 2.40 -5.67
CA ARG A 80 9.00 2.21 -4.26
C ARG A 80 8.50 3.55 -3.75
N LEU A 81 7.19 3.64 -3.53
CA LEU A 81 6.52 4.86 -3.06
C LEU A 81 5.98 4.74 -1.63
N ASP A 82 5.97 3.52 -1.10
CA ASP A 82 5.42 3.20 0.21
C ASP A 82 6.59 2.79 1.12
N TYR A 83 6.73 3.48 2.26
CA TYR A 83 7.86 3.40 3.18
C TYR A 83 7.37 3.25 4.61
N PHE A 84 8.12 2.49 5.42
CA PHE A 84 8.09 2.62 6.87
C PHE A 84 9.39 3.29 7.29
N CYS A 85 9.29 4.54 7.74
CA CYS A 85 10.37 5.23 8.42
C CYS A 85 10.16 5.04 9.93
N ILE A 86 11.18 4.53 10.62
CA ILE A 86 11.09 4.22 12.06
C ILE A 86 12.24 4.87 12.81
N SER A 87 12.08 5.15 14.10
CA SER A 87 13.22 5.55 14.93
C SER A 87 14.23 4.40 15.07
N SER A 88 15.49 4.76 15.30
CA SER A 88 16.57 3.81 15.65
C SER A 88 16.20 2.94 16.85
N ASP A 89 15.48 3.49 17.83
CA ASP A 89 14.99 2.75 19.02
C ASP A 89 14.00 1.63 18.69
N LEU A 90 13.22 1.76 17.61
CA LEU A 90 12.24 0.76 17.19
C LEU A 90 12.89 -0.37 16.36
N GLN A 91 14.07 -0.11 15.77
CA GLN A 91 14.77 -1.05 14.89
C GLN A 91 14.99 -2.44 15.51
N PRO A 92 15.42 -2.59 16.78
CA PRO A 92 15.65 -3.91 17.38
C PRO A 92 14.36 -4.76 17.51
N LEU A 93 13.20 -4.11 17.51
CA LEU A 93 11.90 -4.79 17.61
C LEU A 93 11.41 -5.29 16.25
N VAL A 94 12.07 -4.92 15.15
CA VAL A 94 11.66 -5.31 13.80
C VAL A 94 12.17 -6.70 13.48
N VAL A 95 11.24 -7.63 13.27
CA VAL A 95 11.52 -9.02 12.92
C VAL A 95 11.79 -9.15 11.42
N THR A 96 10.84 -8.69 10.59
CA THR A 96 10.98 -8.73 9.13
C THR A 96 10.24 -7.58 8.46
N THR A 97 10.62 -7.31 7.21
CA THR A 97 9.93 -6.39 6.32
C THR A 97 9.72 -7.05 4.97
N HIS A 98 8.57 -6.81 4.34
CA HIS A 98 8.22 -7.46 3.09
C HIS A 98 7.42 -6.55 2.15
N ILE A 99 7.75 -6.59 0.86
CA ILE A 99 6.93 -5.99 -0.20
C ILE A 99 6.35 -7.11 -1.05
N GLY A 100 5.05 -7.34 -0.84
CA GLY A 100 4.28 -8.41 -1.46
C GLY A 100 4.08 -8.23 -2.96
N THR A 101 3.24 -9.08 -3.52
CA THR A 101 2.67 -8.88 -4.85
C THR A 101 1.41 -8.04 -4.74
N SER A 102 1.17 -7.19 -5.73
CA SER A 102 -0.15 -6.60 -5.87
C SER A 102 -1.08 -7.59 -6.57
N TYR A 103 -2.31 -7.72 -6.09
CA TYR A 103 -3.34 -8.56 -6.70
C TYR A 103 -4.37 -7.75 -7.50
N ILE A 104 -4.84 -6.62 -6.97
CA ILE A 104 -5.90 -5.80 -7.59
C ILE A 104 -5.45 -4.36 -7.83
N SER A 105 -4.65 -3.77 -6.95
CA SER A 105 -4.29 -2.35 -7.04
C SER A 105 -2.98 -2.15 -7.82
N TYR A 106 -2.65 -0.91 -8.15
CA TYR A 106 -1.32 -0.59 -8.66
C TYR A 106 -0.25 -0.53 -7.55
N HIS A 107 -0.61 -0.86 -6.31
CA HIS A 107 0.25 -0.85 -5.12
C HIS A 107 0.35 -2.24 -4.48
N SER A 108 1.57 -2.66 -4.22
CA SER A 108 1.90 -3.89 -3.53
C SER A 108 1.85 -3.63 -2.03
N LEU A 109 1.37 -4.60 -1.26
CA LEU A 109 1.40 -4.55 0.20
C LEU A 109 2.84 -4.35 0.68
N VAL A 110 3.06 -3.38 1.55
CA VAL A 110 4.28 -3.25 2.36
C VAL A 110 3.95 -3.65 3.78
N ARG A 111 4.69 -4.61 4.33
CA ARG A 111 4.48 -5.17 5.67
C ARG A 111 5.74 -4.99 6.49
N ILE A 112 5.56 -4.60 7.75
CA ILE A 112 6.56 -4.66 8.82
C ILE A 112 6.02 -5.58 9.91
N GLU A 113 6.88 -6.44 10.45
CA GLU A 113 6.59 -7.30 11.59
C GLU A 113 7.38 -6.82 12.79
N LEU A 114 6.68 -6.50 13.88
CA LEU A 114 7.25 -5.98 15.12
C LEU A 114 7.02 -6.98 16.25
N LYS A 115 8.04 -7.19 17.08
CA LYS A 115 7.98 -8.04 18.26
C LYS A 115 8.33 -7.23 19.51
N PHE A 116 7.28 -6.81 20.22
CA PHE A 116 7.40 -6.02 21.46
C PHE A 116 7.69 -6.86 22.71
N THR A 117 7.38 -8.16 22.68
CA THR A 117 7.55 -9.05 23.83
C THR A 117 8.28 -10.33 23.42
N ASN A 118 9.26 -10.74 24.22
CA ASN A 118 9.88 -12.07 24.15
C ASN A 118 9.11 -13.13 24.92
N GLN A 119 7.98 -12.76 25.53
CA GLN A 119 7.15 -13.65 26.33
C GLN A 119 6.18 -14.39 25.41
N ILE A 120 6.19 -15.72 25.46
CA ILE A 120 5.11 -16.52 24.90
C ILE A 120 3.87 -16.16 25.73
N ARG A 121 2.92 -15.43 25.16
CA ARG A 121 1.64 -15.20 25.82
C ARG A 121 1.05 -16.57 26.12
N GLY A 122 0.95 -16.93 27.40
CA GLY A 122 0.29 -18.18 27.81
C GLY A 122 -1.19 -18.16 27.40
N LYS A 123 -1.97 -19.16 27.79
CA LYS A 123 -3.43 -19.11 27.72
C LYS A 123 -3.91 -17.96 28.61
N GLY A 124 -3.89 -16.74 28.10
CA GLY A 124 -4.07 -15.53 28.88
C GLY A 124 -5.50 -15.47 29.39
N THR A 125 -5.69 -15.67 30.70
CA THR A 125 -6.93 -15.27 31.36
C THR A 125 -6.86 -13.77 31.62
N TRP A 126 -7.95 -13.08 31.36
CA TRP A 126 -8.08 -11.70 31.81
C TRP A 126 -8.14 -11.71 33.34
N LYS A 127 -7.19 -11.02 33.99
CA LYS A 127 -7.18 -10.83 35.43
C LYS A 127 -7.53 -9.37 35.70
N PHE A 128 -8.70 -9.16 36.30
CA PHE A 128 -9.10 -7.84 36.76
C PHE A 128 -8.10 -7.30 37.78
N ASN A 129 -7.78 -6.02 37.70
CA ASN A 129 -6.96 -5.37 38.70
C ASN A 129 -7.79 -5.10 39.96
N ASN A 130 -7.70 -5.99 40.95
CA ASN A 130 -8.45 -5.88 42.20
C ASN A 130 -8.16 -4.60 42.99
N SER A 131 -7.06 -3.87 42.72
CA SER A 131 -6.83 -2.58 43.38
C SER A 131 -7.88 -1.53 43.01
N LEU A 132 -8.51 -1.67 41.83
CA LEU A 132 -9.60 -0.79 41.38
C LEU A 132 -10.86 -0.95 42.23
N LEU A 133 -11.05 -2.09 42.92
CA LEU A 133 -12.16 -2.28 43.86
C LEU A 133 -12.00 -1.46 45.15
N MET A 134 -10.82 -0.88 45.38
CA MET A 134 -10.54 -0.01 46.53
C MET A 134 -10.50 1.46 46.14
N ASP A 135 -10.58 1.78 44.85
CA ASP A 135 -10.58 3.15 44.34
C ASP A 135 -12.00 3.71 44.31
N ILE A 136 -12.27 4.66 45.21
CA ILE A 136 -13.58 5.30 45.36
C ILE A 136 -14.02 6.00 44.07
N TYR A 137 -13.10 6.59 43.31
CA TYR A 137 -13.45 7.26 42.05
C TYR A 137 -13.87 6.25 40.99
N PHE A 138 -13.17 5.12 40.91
CA PHE A 138 -13.51 4.04 40.00
C PHE A 138 -14.89 3.45 40.32
N ILE A 139 -15.16 3.18 41.60
CA ILE A 139 -16.45 2.64 42.05
C ILE A 139 -17.59 3.58 41.68
N LYS A 140 -17.48 4.87 42.05
CA LYS A 140 -18.51 5.88 41.75
C LYS A 140 -18.77 6.04 40.26
N LYS A 141 -17.72 5.97 39.45
CA LYS A 141 -17.86 6.06 38.00
C LYS A 141 -18.63 4.85 37.47
N ILE A 142 -18.27 3.64 37.89
CA ILE A 142 -19.00 2.44 37.47
C ILE A 142 -20.46 2.46 37.92
N GLU A 143 -20.76 2.89 39.14
CA GLU A 143 -22.13 3.02 39.63
C GLU A 143 -22.95 4.02 38.77
N HIS A 144 -22.33 5.14 38.41
CA HIS A 144 -22.94 6.13 37.52
C HIS A 144 -23.19 5.56 36.13
N ASP A 145 -22.17 4.99 35.49
CA ASP A 145 -22.24 4.42 34.14
C ASP A 145 -23.31 3.30 34.07
N ILE A 146 -23.40 2.44 35.10
CA ILE A 146 -24.44 1.40 35.19
C ILE A 146 -25.85 2.01 35.26
N THR A 147 -26.02 3.06 36.06
CA THR A 147 -27.32 3.71 36.24
C THR A 147 -27.75 4.45 34.97
N GLU A 148 -26.82 5.14 34.31
CA GLU A 148 -27.05 5.80 33.03
C GLU A 148 -27.51 4.80 31.97
N VAL A 149 -26.79 3.68 31.83
CA VAL A 149 -27.15 2.62 30.89
C VAL A 149 -28.54 2.05 31.18
N ILE A 150 -28.86 1.75 32.45
CA ILE A 150 -30.19 1.25 32.81
C ILE A 150 -31.28 2.26 32.40
N SER A 151 -31.06 3.56 32.66
CA SER A 151 -32.02 4.60 32.33
C SER A 151 -32.25 4.76 30.81
N GLU A 152 -31.21 4.57 29.99
CA GLU A 152 -31.31 4.57 28.53
C GLU A 152 -32.24 3.46 28.04
N TYR A 153 -32.08 2.24 28.56
CA TYR A 153 -32.89 1.09 28.15
C TYR A 153 -34.31 1.07 28.74
N GLU A 154 -34.54 1.70 29.90
CA GLU A 154 -35.90 1.83 30.46
C GLU A 154 -36.73 2.88 29.71
N CYS A 155 -36.10 3.91 29.15
CA CYS A 155 -36.78 4.98 28.40
C CYS A 155 -37.34 4.50 27.05
N ASP A 156 -36.72 3.49 26.43
CA ASP A 156 -37.09 2.97 25.10
C ASP A 156 -38.32 2.04 25.10
N SER A 157 -38.78 1.58 26.28
CA SER A 157 -39.86 0.57 26.39
C SER A 157 -41.29 1.14 26.42
N ASN A 158 -41.48 2.45 26.29
CA ASN A 158 -42.80 3.11 26.42
C ASN A 158 -43.39 3.67 25.11
N GLU A 159 -42.85 3.35 23.92
CA GLU A 159 -43.39 3.85 22.63
C GLU A 159 -44.19 2.84 21.80
N ASP A 160 -44.36 1.57 22.24
CA ASP A 160 -45.08 0.54 21.46
C ASP A 160 -46.27 -0.11 22.23
N LEU A 161 -47.21 0.69 22.74
CA LEU A 161 -48.57 0.23 23.10
C LEU A 161 -49.67 1.20 22.68
#